data_AF-A0A2H0B7C7-F1
#
_entry.id   AF-A0A2H0B7C7-F1
#
_cell.length_a   1.000
_cell.length_b   1.000
_cell.length_c   1.000
_cell.angle_alpha   90.00
_cell.angle_beta   90.00
_cell.angle_gamma   90.00
#
_symmetry.space_group_name_H-M   'P 1'
#
loop_
_entity.id
_entity.type
_entity.pdbx_description
1 polymer ?
#
loop_
_entity_poly.entity_id
_entity_poly.type
_entity_poly.pdbx_seq_one_letter_code
_entity_poly.pdbx_strand_id
1 'polypeptide(L)'
;MQINKLLPWFLILCIVFLIISIISNIYAMVKAQNRLLDAEQKVASLEKEQQHLIEEKTQQTSQNYLEGQIRNNLKLVMPGETLVVIPSQLKQLDEETVYKYTPKDKQENSTQRPLDEWVALIL
;
A
#
# COMPACT_ATOMS: atom_id res chain seq x y z
N MET A 1 20.49 70.71 41.10
CA MET A 1 19.00 70.83 41.06
C MET A 1 18.45 70.41 39.69
N GLN A 2 18.74 69.18 39.24
CA GLN A 2 18.30 68.64 37.92
C GLN A 2 17.82 67.17 38.05
N ILE A 3 18.25 66.45 39.09
CA ILE A 3 17.91 65.03 39.37
C ILE A 3 16.40 64.78 39.47
N ASN A 4 15.66 65.77 40.00
CA ASN A 4 14.22 65.71 40.20
C ASN A 4 13.46 65.60 38.86
N LYS A 5 14.04 66.15 37.78
CA LYS A 5 13.43 66.15 36.44
C LYS A 5 13.79 64.91 35.62
N LEU A 6 14.88 64.21 35.97
CA LEU A 6 15.32 62.98 35.32
C LEU A 6 14.65 61.73 35.92
N LEU A 7 14.25 61.79 37.19
CA LEU A 7 13.56 60.71 37.89
C LEU A 7 12.29 60.19 37.18
N PRO A 8 11.35 61.04 36.71
CA PRO A 8 10.18 60.54 35.99
C PRO A 8 10.53 59.90 34.64
N TRP A 9 11.59 60.38 33.98
CA TRP A 9 12.02 59.83 32.70
C TRP A 9 12.67 58.45 32.87
N PHE A 10 13.46 58.26 33.93
CA PHE A 10 13.97 56.95 34.32
C PHE A 10 12.85 55.98 34.69
N LEU A 11 11.83 56.45 35.41
CA LEU A 11 10.67 55.64 35.76
C LEU A 11 9.93 55.15 34.51
N ILE A 12 9.70 56.04 33.53
CA ILE A 12 9.10 55.68 32.24
C ILE A 12 9.95 54.64 31.50
N LEU A 13 11.27 54.81 31.48
CA LEU A 13 12.18 53.84 30.86
C LEU A 13 12.08 52.45 31.52
N CYS A 14 12.04 52.40 32.85
CA CYS A 14 11.85 51.15 33.59
C CYS A 14 10.51 50.49 33.27
N ILE A 15 9.43 51.27 33.17
CA ILE A 15 8.11 50.74 32.81
C ILE A 15 8.13 50.15 31.40
N VAL A 16 8.71 50.87 30.43
CA VAL A 16 8.84 50.37 29.05
C VAL A 16 9.66 49.09 29.00
N PHE A 17 10.78 49.03 29.72
CA PHE A 17 11.61 47.83 29.81
C PHE A 17 10.85 46.65 30.40
N LEU A 18 10.06 46.88 31.45
CA LEU A 18 9.26 45.86 32.10
C LEU A 18 8.18 45.32 31.16
N ILE A 19 7.51 46.19 30.40
CA ILE A 19 6.53 45.79 29.38
C ILE A 19 7.18 44.89 28.32
N ILE A 20 8.35 45.29 27.81
CA ILE A 20 9.09 44.49 26.81
C ILE A 20 9.47 43.11 27.38
N SER A 21 9.91 43.07 28.63
CA SER A 21 10.27 41.82 29.31
C SER A 21 9.07 40.88 29.46
N ILE A 22 7.89 41.41 29.81
CA ILE A 22 6.66 40.62 29.94
C ILE A 22 6.27 40.05 28.58
N ILE A 23 6.27 40.88 27.54
CA ILE A 23 5.93 40.45 26.18
C ILE A 23 6.87 39.33 25.72
N SER A 24 8.18 39.50 25.90
CA SER A 24 9.19 38.48 25.56
C SER A 24 8.94 37.15 26.30
N ASN A 25 8.62 37.22 27.60
CA ASN A 25 8.35 36.04 28.40
C ASN A 25 7.08 35.29 27.95
N ILE A 26 6.02 36.04 27.62
CA ILE A 26 4.79 35.46 27.07
C ILE A 26 5.08 34.73 25.75
N TYR A 27 5.84 35.35 24.84
CA TYR A 27 6.23 34.70 23.58
C TYR A 27 7.06 33.43 23.81
N ALA A 28 7.99 33.44 24.78
CA ALA A 28 8.77 32.27 25.14
C ALA A 28 7.89 31.12 25.67
N MET A 29 6.92 31.45 26.52
CA MET A 29 5.98 30.49 27.10
C MET A 29 5.06 29.87 26.03
N VAL A 30 4.52 30.68 25.12
CA VAL A 30 3.70 30.18 23.99
C VAL A 30 4.52 29.27 23.08
N LYS A 31 5.78 29.65 22.77
CA LYS A 31 6.67 28.81 21.97
C LYS A 31 6.99 27.48 22.66
N ALA A 32 7.10 27.45 23.98
CA ALA A 32 7.30 26.24 24.75
C ALA A 32 6.05 25.33 24.71
N GLN A 33 4.85 25.89 24.84
CA GLN A 33 3.60 25.13 24.69
C GLN A 33 3.46 24.55 23.29
N ASN A 34 3.69 25.34 22.24
CA ASN A 34 3.60 24.86 20.86
C ASN A 34 4.57 23.70 20.59
N ARG A 35 5.80 23.78 21.12
CA ARG A 35 6.76 22.68 21.03
C ARG A 35 6.27 21.41 21.73
N LEU A 36 5.57 21.56 22.85
CA LEU A 36 5.00 20.43 23.57
C LEU A 36 3.87 19.79 22.76
N LEU A 37 2.95 20.61 22.23
CA LEU A 37 1.83 20.15 21.40
C LEU A 37 2.32 19.48 20.11
N ASP A 38 3.31 20.05 19.43
CA ASP A 38 3.92 19.46 18.23
C ASP A 38 4.57 18.11 18.55
N ALA A 39 5.24 18.00 19.71
CA ALA A 39 5.84 16.75 20.15
C ALA A 39 4.78 15.69 20.48
N GLU A 40 3.73 16.05 21.21
CA GLU A 40 2.60 15.16 21.53
C GLU A 40 1.90 14.68 20.26
N GLN A 41 1.63 15.60 19.33
CA GLN A 41 0.99 15.25 18.06
C GLN A 41 1.87 14.29 17.24
N LYS A 42 3.18 14.50 17.25
CA LYS A 42 4.13 13.63 16.55
C LYS A 42 4.19 12.24 17.18
N VAL A 43 4.18 12.14 18.50
CA VAL A 43 4.12 10.85 19.21
C VAL A 43 2.82 10.13 18.85
N ALA A 44 1.67 10.81 18.95
CA ALA A 44 0.38 10.22 18.61
C ALA A 44 0.30 9.76 17.14
N SER A 45 0.88 10.50 16.20
CA SER A 45 0.95 10.06 14.80
C SER A 45 1.83 8.83 14.60
N LEU A 46 2.98 8.79 15.29
CA LEU A 46 3.93 7.68 15.18
C LEU A 46 3.37 6.40 15.81
N GLU A 47 2.64 6.51 16.92
CA GLU A 47 1.96 5.36 17.55
C GLU A 47 0.88 4.77 16.63
N LYS A 48 0.07 5.63 16.00
CA LYS A 48 -0.92 5.18 15.01
C LYS A 48 -0.26 4.50 13.81
N GLU A 49 0.82 5.07 13.30
CA GLU A 49 1.56 4.50 12.17
C GLU A 49 2.20 3.16 12.54
N GLN A 50 2.80 3.06 13.74
CA GLN A 50 3.32 1.81 14.27
C GLN A 50 2.22 0.74 14.34
N GLN A 51 1.05 1.09 14.86
CA GLN A 51 -0.05 0.14 15.02
C GLN A 51 -0.58 -0.34 13.65
N HIS A 52 -0.72 0.58 12.69
CA HIS A 52 -1.07 0.24 11.31
C HIS A 52 -0.04 -0.70 10.66
N LEU A 53 1.25 -0.40 10.81
CA LEU A 53 2.33 -1.25 10.28
C LEU A 53 2.36 -2.63 10.94
N ILE A 54 2.03 -2.73 12.24
CA ILE A 54 1.89 -4.02 12.92
C ILE A 54 0.72 -4.80 12.32
N GLU A 55 -0.43 -4.17 12.11
CA GLU A 55 -1.60 -4.80 11.49
C GLU A 55 -1.30 -5.31 10.07
N GLU A 56 -0.69 -4.48 9.22
CA GLU A 56 -0.25 -4.87 7.88
C GLU A 56 0.75 -6.04 7.92
N LYS A 57 1.74 -5.97 8.81
CA LYS A 57 2.71 -7.06 8.96
C LYS A 57 2.02 -8.35 9.41
N THR A 58 1.04 -8.26 10.30
CA THR A 58 0.29 -9.44 10.78
C THR A 58 -0.56 -10.03 9.65
N GLN A 59 -1.16 -9.20 8.81
CA GLN A 59 -1.89 -9.64 7.62
C GLN A 59 -0.97 -10.29 6.57
N GLN A 60 0.19 -9.70 6.29
CA GLN A 60 1.15 -10.22 5.32
C GLN A 60 1.89 -11.48 5.82
N THR A 61 2.10 -11.59 7.13
CA THR A 61 2.71 -12.78 7.76
C THR A 61 1.69 -13.91 7.94
N SER A 62 0.40 -13.65 7.74
CA SER A 62 -0.61 -14.69 7.80
C SER A 62 -0.35 -15.75 6.71
N GLN A 63 -0.42 -17.03 7.10
CA GLN A 63 -0.14 -18.18 6.24
C GLN A 63 -0.89 -18.11 4.90
N ASN A 64 -2.12 -17.60 4.92
CA ASN A 64 -2.99 -17.46 3.76
C ASN A 64 -2.49 -16.43 2.74
N TYR A 65 -1.86 -15.33 3.18
CA TYR A 65 -1.29 -14.34 2.26
C TYR A 65 -0.06 -14.90 1.56
N LEU A 66 0.80 -15.60 2.31
CA LEU A 66 2.00 -16.25 1.77
C LEU A 66 1.64 -17.36 0.78
N GLU A 67 0.68 -18.22 1.13
CA GLU A 67 0.18 -19.27 0.25
C GLU A 67 -0.46 -18.70 -1.02
N GLY A 68 -1.25 -17.63 -0.90
CA GLY A 68 -1.83 -16.92 -2.04
C GLY A 68 -0.78 -16.33 -2.98
N GLN A 69 0.25 -15.68 -2.45
CA GLN A 69 1.36 -15.13 -3.23
C GLN A 69 2.17 -16.24 -3.94
N ILE A 70 2.45 -17.35 -3.24
CA ILE A 70 3.15 -18.50 -3.81
C ILE A 70 2.31 -19.13 -4.93
N ARG A 71 1.01 -19.32 -4.70
CA ARG A 71 0.07 -19.91 -5.66
C ARG A 71 -0.03 -19.08 -6.94
N ASN A 72 -0.16 -17.75 -6.81
CA ASN A 72 -0.24 -16.84 -7.95
C ASN A 72 1.07 -16.80 -8.75
N ASN A 73 2.22 -16.76 -8.08
CA ASN A 73 3.52 -16.73 -8.77
C ASN A 73 3.83 -18.07 -9.47
N LEU A 74 3.48 -19.19 -8.84
CA LEU A 74 3.73 -20.51 -9.41
C LEU A 74 2.62 -20.98 -10.38
N LYS A 75 1.58 -20.15 -10.61
CA LYS A 75 0.37 -20.50 -11.38
C LYS A 75 -0.22 -21.84 -10.95
N LEU A 76 -0.17 -22.13 -9.66
CA LEU A 76 -0.71 -23.37 -9.10
C LEU A 76 -2.23 -23.21 -8.95
N VAL A 77 -2.99 -24.21 -9.38
CA VAL A 77 -4.45 -24.28 -9.21
C VAL A 77 -4.76 -25.06 -7.93
N MET A 78 -5.81 -24.66 -7.21
CA MET A 78 -6.24 -25.38 -6.01
C MET A 78 -6.79 -26.77 -6.41
N PRO A 79 -6.67 -27.81 -5.56
CA PRO A 79 -7.33 -29.09 -5.84
C PRO A 79 -8.84 -28.89 -6.01
N GLY A 80 -9.33 -29.07 -7.24
CA GLY A 80 -10.73 -28.83 -7.62
C GLY A 80 -10.95 -27.67 -8.63
N GLU A 81 -9.94 -26.85 -8.91
CA GLU A 81 -10.01 -25.78 -9.91
C GLU A 81 -9.49 -26.24 -11.29
N THR A 82 -10.12 -25.80 -12.37
CA THR A 82 -9.71 -26.11 -13.76
C THR A 82 -9.03 -24.90 -14.39
N LEU A 83 -7.75 -25.04 -14.76
CA LEU A 83 -7.01 -24.00 -15.48
C LEU A 83 -7.48 -23.95 -16.94
N VAL A 84 -8.24 -22.92 -17.31
CA VAL A 84 -8.67 -22.69 -18.70
C VAL A 84 -7.68 -21.76 -19.39
N VAL A 85 -6.87 -22.30 -20.30
CA VAL A 85 -5.97 -21.50 -21.15
C VAL A 85 -6.73 -21.10 -22.41
N ILE A 86 -7.06 -19.82 -22.54
CA ILE A 86 -7.75 -19.28 -23.71
C ILE A 86 -6.72 -18.97 -24.81
N PRO A 87 -6.82 -19.59 -26.01
CA PRO A 87 -5.97 -19.26 -27.15
C PRO A 87 -6.03 -17.77 -27.50
N SER A 88 -4.90 -17.17 -27.85
CA SER A 88 -4.78 -15.74 -28.20
C SER A 88 -5.68 -15.31 -29.36
N GLN A 89 -6.07 -16.26 -30.22
CA GLN A 89 -7.00 -16.07 -31.34
C GLN A 89 -8.43 -15.74 -30.89
N LEU A 90 -8.81 -16.11 -29.68
CA LEU A 90 -10.15 -15.88 -29.10
C LEU A 90 -10.20 -14.64 -28.20
N LYS A 91 -9.05 -14.01 -27.90
CA LYS A 91 -8.95 -12.88 -26.97
C LYS A 91 -9.51 -11.56 -27.54
N GLN A 92 -9.80 -11.52 -28.84
CA GLN A 92 -10.33 -10.36 -29.57
C GLN A 92 -11.79 -10.55 -30.01
N LEU A 93 -12.43 -11.66 -29.63
CA LEU A 93 -13.80 -11.97 -29.99
C LEU A 93 -14.75 -11.56 -28.86
N ASP A 94 -15.80 -10.79 -29.18
CA ASP A 94 -16.82 -10.36 -28.22
C ASP A 94 -17.47 -11.57 -27.51
N GLU A 95 -17.83 -11.39 -26.23
CA GLU A 95 -18.34 -12.44 -25.32
C GLU A 95 -19.39 -13.35 -25.96
N GLU A 96 -20.27 -12.79 -26.80
CA GLU A 96 -21.36 -13.54 -27.46
C GLU A 96 -20.86 -14.59 -28.48
N THR A 97 -19.69 -14.39 -29.08
CA THR A 97 -19.11 -15.29 -30.09
C THR A 97 -18.30 -16.43 -29.48
N VAL A 98 -17.79 -16.26 -28.27
CA VAL A 98 -17.01 -17.28 -27.54
C VAL A 98 -17.90 -18.47 -27.15
N TYR A 99 -19.15 -18.22 -26.74
CA TYR A 99 -20.11 -19.28 -26.39
C TYR A 99 -20.67 -20.04 -27.60
N LYS A 100 -20.50 -19.51 -28.82
CA LYS A 100 -20.86 -20.19 -30.08
C LYS A 100 -19.73 -21.02 -30.66
N TYR A 101 -18.56 -21.06 -30.02
CA TYR A 101 -17.47 -21.93 -30.44
C TYR A 101 -17.83 -23.38 -30.11
N THR A 102 -18.55 -24.04 -31.02
CA THR A 102 -18.55 -25.50 -31.07
C THR A 102 -17.15 -25.91 -31.53
N PRO A 103 -16.37 -26.65 -30.73
CA PRO A 103 -15.14 -27.22 -31.23
C PRO A 103 -15.52 -28.04 -32.45
N LYS A 104 -15.08 -27.60 -33.64
CA LYS A 104 -15.23 -28.37 -34.86
C LYS A 104 -14.70 -29.75 -34.50
N ASP A 105 -15.55 -30.77 -34.59
CA ASP A 105 -15.20 -32.15 -34.30
C ASP A 105 -13.79 -32.39 -34.79
N LYS A 106 -12.98 -33.00 -33.92
CA LYS A 106 -11.70 -33.60 -34.29
C LYS A 106 -11.83 -34.05 -35.74
N GLN A 107 -11.09 -33.40 -36.64
CA GLN A 107 -10.74 -34.10 -37.85
C GLN A 107 -10.07 -35.36 -37.35
N GLU A 108 -10.81 -36.46 -37.45
CA GLU A 108 -10.39 -37.82 -37.29
C GLU A 108 -9.31 -38.01 -38.35
N ASN A 109 -8.13 -37.48 -38.08
CA ASN A 109 -6.94 -37.89 -38.76
C ASN A 109 -6.73 -39.30 -38.24
N SER A 110 -7.21 -40.25 -39.02
CA SER A 110 -7.03 -41.68 -38.84
C SER A 110 -5.56 -41.92 -38.53
N THR A 111 -5.25 -42.04 -37.25
CA THR A 111 -4.01 -42.68 -36.82
C THR A 111 -4.15 -44.12 -37.28
N GLN A 112 -3.63 -44.40 -38.48
CA GLN A 112 -3.28 -45.75 -38.91
C GLN A 112 -2.66 -46.43 -37.69
N ARG A 113 -3.30 -47.49 -37.18
CA ARG A 113 -2.73 -48.22 -36.06
C ARG A 113 -1.46 -48.86 -36.62
N PRO A 114 -0.29 -48.71 -35.99
CA PRO A 114 0.96 -49.22 -36.56
C PRO A 114 0.87 -50.71 -36.87
N LEU A 115 0.03 -51.46 -36.14
CA LEU A 115 -0.24 -52.89 -36.37
C LEU A 115 -0.73 -53.24 -37.78
N ASP A 116 -1.43 -52.33 -38.48
CA ASP A 116 -1.91 -52.58 -39.84
C ASP A 116 -0.74 -52.64 -40.84
N GLU A 117 0.37 -51.93 -40.60
CA GLU A 117 1.60 -52.04 -41.40
C GLU A 117 2.37 -53.34 -41.10
N TRP A 118 2.39 -53.80 -39.85
CA TRP A 118 3.11 -55.03 -39.46
C TRP A 118 2.45 -56.30 -40.01
N VAL A 119 1.11 -56.33 -40.14
CA VAL A 119 0.38 -57.48 -40.70
C VAL A 119 0.66 -57.63 -42.21
N ALA A 120 0.86 -56.54 -42.93
CA ALA A 120 1.17 -56.56 -44.36
C ALA A 120 2.58 -57.09 -44.69
N LEU A 121 3.48 -57.15 -43.70
CA LEU A 121 4.86 -57.63 -43.85
C LEU A 121 5.01 -59.12 -43.51
N ILE A 122 4.01 -59.72 -42.86
CA ILE A 122 4.04 -61.10 -42.35
C ILE A 122 3.23 -62.06 -43.26
N LEU A 123 2.42 -61.53 -44.17
CA LEU A 123 1.58 -62.28 -45.11
C LEU A 123 2.14 -62.18 -46.55
#